data_AF-A0A4R4NJF9-F1
#
_entry.id   AF-A0A4R4NJF9-F1
#
_cell.length_a   1.000
_cell.length_b   1.000
_cell.length_c   1.000
_cell.angle_alpha   90.00
_cell.angle_beta   90.00
_cell.angle_gamma   90.00
#
_symmetry.space_group_name_H-M   'P 1'
#
loop_
_entity.id
_entity.type
_entity.pdbx_description
1 polymer ?
#
loop_
_entity_poly.entity_id
_entity_poly.type
_entity_poly.pdbx_seq_one_letter_code
_entity_poly.pdbx_strand_id
1 'polypeptide(L)'
;MTYREQDHPQPSDLQDRDAHEVQRRLAALGAHMRGRRLDTDLNDGSLSVAVPGKPEVDTITCRPRPSDGDRYWYWNGKKQPIAQAEPEHIPDAGARIAADLHAQQQS
;
A
#
# COMPACT_ATOMS: atom_id res chain seq x y z
N MET A 1 -31.36 1.59 -38.07
CA MET A 1 -30.79 0.56 -37.18
C MET A 1 -29.85 1.27 -36.22
N THR A 2 -30.32 1.59 -35.02
CA THR A 2 -29.55 2.30 -33.98
C THR A 2 -28.69 1.29 -33.24
N TYR A 3 -27.37 1.37 -33.42
CA TYR A 3 -26.43 0.66 -32.56
C TYR A 3 -26.51 1.28 -31.17
N ARG A 4 -26.95 0.49 -30.19
CA ARG A 4 -27.01 0.85 -28.78
C ARG A 4 -25.56 0.90 -28.29
N GLU A 5 -25.04 2.12 -28.11
CA GLU A 5 -23.71 2.41 -27.62
C GLU A 5 -23.52 1.62 -26.32
N GLN A 6 -22.71 0.56 -26.40
CA GLN A 6 -22.37 -0.24 -25.24
C GLN A 6 -21.55 0.65 -24.34
N ASP A 7 -22.04 0.83 -23.12
CA ASP A 7 -21.38 1.47 -21.97
C ASP A 7 -20.03 0.75 -21.72
N HIS A 8 -19.03 1.05 -22.55
CA HIS A 8 -17.65 0.65 -22.32
C HIS A 8 -17.12 1.64 -21.30
N PRO A 9 -16.74 1.20 -20.09
CA PRO A 9 -16.13 2.08 -19.12
C PRO A 9 -14.89 2.71 -19.77
N GLN A 10 -14.77 4.04 -19.69
CA GLN A 10 -13.60 4.74 -20.21
C GLN A 10 -12.35 4.24 -19.46
N PRO A 11 -11.17 4.18 -20.11
CA PRO A 11 -9.93 3.73 -19.45
C PRO A 11 -9.58 4.54 -18.19
N SER A 12 -10.02 5.80 -18.12
CA SER A 12 -9.92 6.66 -16.93
C SER A 12 -10.69 6.12 -15.71
N ASP A 13 -11.87 5.53 -15.88
CA ASP A 13 -12.66 4.95 -14.78
C ASP A 13 -12.00 3.71 -14.17
N LEU A 14 -11.29 2.93 -14.99
CA LEU A 14 -10.54 1.77 -14.50
C LEU A 14 -9.32 2.20 -13.70
N GLN A 15 -8.64 3.26 -14.13
CA GLN A 15 -7.46 3.80 -13.46
C GLN A 15 -7.83 4.49 -12.14
N ASP A 16 -8.96 5.19 -12.11
CA ASP A 16 -9.52 5.80 -10.90
C ASP A 16 -9.95 4.74 -9.87
N ARG A 17 -10.57 3.66 -10.34
CA ARG A 17 -10.89 2.50 -9.49
C ARG A 17 -9.65 1.85 -8.88
N ASP A 18 -8.60 1.69 -9.67
CA ASP A 18 -7.34 1.13 -9.19
C ASP A 18 -6.71 1.99 -8.10
N ALA A 19 -6.63 3.30 -8.34
CA ALA A 19 -6.14 4.27 -7.37
C ALA A 19 -6.95 4.23 -6.07
N HIS A 20 -8.28 4.15 -6.16
CA HIS A 20 -9.14 4.00 -5.00
C HIS A 20 -8.90 2.67 -4.26
N GLU A 21 -8.60 1.58 -4.96
CA GLU A 21 -8.33 0.30 -4.32
C GLU A 21 -6.96 0.27 -3.63
N VAL A 22 -5.94 0.79 -4.29
CA VAL A 22 -4.60 1.06 -3.73
C VAL A 22 -4.73 1.90 -2.45
N GLN A 23 -5.50 2.99 -2.51
CA GLN A 23 -5.68 3.88 -1.37
C GLN A 23 -6.43 3.21 -0.21
N ARG A 24 -7.47 2.41 -0.50
CA ARG A 24 -8.17 1.61 0.53
C ARG A 24 -7.25 0.59 1.21
N ARG A 25 -6.39 -0.09 0.43
CA ARG A 25 -5.40 -1.05 0.96
C ARG A 25 -4.37 -0.36 1.86
N LEU A 26 -3.80 0.74 1.38
CA LEU A 26 -2.84 1.54 2.14
C LEU A 26 -3.48 2.13 3.40
N ALA A 27 -4.73 2.60 3.33
CA ALA A 27 -5.45 3.08 4.50
C ALA A 27 -5.68 1.98 5.55
N ALA A 28 -6.04 0.76 5.13
CA ALA A 28 -6.20 -0.39 6.01
C ALA A 28 -4.88 -0.77 6.69
N LEU A 29 -3.77 -0.78 5.94
CA LEU A 29 -2.43 -0.97 6.49
C LEU A 29 -2.07 0.14 7.48
N GLY A 30 -2.33 1.40 7.14
CA GLY A 30 -2.08 2.56 8.00
C GLY A 30 -2.87 2.50 9.31
N ALA A 31 -4.15 2.13 9.28
CA ALA A 31 -4.96 1.92 10.47
C ALA A 31 -4.37 0.81 11.37
N HIS A 32 -3.91 -0.28 10.77
CA HIS A 32 -3.26 -1.38 11.48
C HIS A 32 -1.94 -0.95 12.14
N MET A 33 -1.13 -0.13 11.46
CA MET A 33 0.11 0.43 12.02
C MET A 33 -0.14 1.44 13.14
N ARG A 34 -1.15 2.30 13.01
CA ARG A 34 -1.57 3.20 14.10
C ARG A 34 -1.97 2.41 15.34
N GLY A 35 -2.62 1.25 15.19
CA GLY A 35 -2.89 0.31 16.28
C GLY A 35 -1.63 -0.17 17.01
N ARG A 36 -0.47 -0.18 16.34
CA ARG A 36 0.86 -0.49 16.91
C ARG A 36 1.61 0.73 17.44
N ARG A 37 0.96 1.89 17.57
CA ARG A 37 1.56 3.17 18.00
C ARG A 37 2.65 3.70 17.04
N LEU A 38 2.58 3.35 15.76
CA LEU A 38 3.38 3.97 14.72
C LEU A 38 2.65 5.20 14.17
N ASP A 39 3.42 6.22 13.81
CA ASP A 39 2.90 7.36 13.07
C ASP A 39 2.74 6.95 11.60
N THR A 40 1.61 7.30 11.00
CA THR A 40 1.37 7.01 9.59
C THR A 40 0.75 8.19 8.89
N ASP A 41 1.26 8.51 7.72
CA ASP A 41 0.72 9.53 6.83
C ASP A 41 0.36 8.90 5.49
N LEU A 42 -0.90 9.05 5.06
CA LEU A 42 -1.36 8.50 3.79
C LEU A 42 -1.38 9.63 2.76
N ASN A 43 -0.51 9.51 1.76
CA ASN A 43 -0.43 10.40 0.61
C ASN A 43 -0.94 9.71 -0.66
N ASP A 44 -1.09 10.47 -1.74
CA ASP A 44 -1.61 10.03 -3.04
C ASP A 44 -0.86 8.76 -3.55
N GLY A 45 -1.43 7.58 -3.28
CA GLY A 45 -0.85 6.27 -3.63
C GLY A 45 0.32 5.77 -2.78
N SER A 46 0.61 6.39 -1.62
CA SER A 46 1.70 5.96 -0.72
C SER A 46 1.37 6.17 0.75
N LEU A 47 1.96 5.34 1.63
CA LEU A 47 1.80 5.40 3.07
C LEU A 47 3.18 5.56 3.70
N SER A 48 3.46 6.72 4.28
CA SER A 48 4.62 6.93 5.12
C SER A 48 4.35 6.37 6.51
N VAL A 49 5.30 5.63 7.07
CA VAL A 49 5.23 5.02 8.40
C VAL A 49 6.48 5.39 9.17
N ALA A 50 6.34 5.96 10.36
CA ALA A 50 7.43 6.42 11.19
C ALA A 50 7.24 5.98 12.65
N VAL A 51 8.35 5.87 13.38
CA VAL A 51 8.28 5.73 14.84
C VAL A 51 8.18 7.14 15.44
N PRO A 52 7.19 7.40 16.32
CA PRO A 52 7.03 8.73 16.91
C PRO A 52 8.31 9.15 17.66
N GLY A 53 8.81 10.35 17.34
CA GLY A 53 10.04 10.89 17.92
C GLY A 53 11.34 10.37 17.29
N LYS A 54 11.26 9.62 16.19
CA LYS A 54 12.42 9.19 15.39
C LYS A 54 12.41 9.87 14.02
N PRO A 55 13.60 10.18 13.45
CA PRO A 55 13.68 10.82 12.14
C PRO A 55 13.40 9.86 10.98
N GLU A 56 13.40 8.55 11.23
CA GLU A 56 13.28 7.55 10.19
C GLU A 56 11.83 7.28 9.81
N VAL A 57 11.61 7.26 8.50
CA VAL A 57 10.32 7.09 7.86
C VAL A 57 10.48 6.05 6.77
N ASP A 58 9.65 5.01 6.80
CA ASP A 58 9.54 4.06 5.70
C ASP A 58 8.35 4.44 4.81
N THR A 59 8.54 4.43 3.50
CA THR A 59 7.49 4.79 2.54
C THR A 59 6.98 3.53 1.88
N ILE A 60 5.75 3.18 2.19
CA ILE A 60 5.08 1.99 1.70
C ILE A 60 4.23 2.35 0.49
N THR A 61 4.40 1.62 -0.60
CA THR A 61 3.57 1.77 -1.80
C THR A 61 2.85 0.46 -2.08
N CYS A 62 1.67 0.55 -2.70
CA CYS A 62 0.92 -0.62 -3.13
C CYS A 62 0.89 -0.65 -4.66
N ARG A 63 1.48 -1.70 -5.24
CA ARG A 63 1.64 -1.83 -6.69
C ARG A 63 1.50 -3.29 -7.13
N PRO A 64 0.95 -3.54 -8.33
CA PRO A 64 0.89 -4.89 -8.88
C PRO A 64 2.31 -5.42 -9.11
N ARG A 65 2.49 -6.72 -8.82
CA ARG A 65 3.74 -7.44 -9.04
C ARG A 65 3.55 -8.35 -10.26
N PRO A 66 4.21 -8.07 -11.40
CA PRO A 66 4.00 -8.85 -12.63
C PRO A 66 4.44 -10.31 -12.48
N SER A 67 5.44 -10.58 -11.64
CA SER A 67 5.89 -11.95 -11.33
C SER A 67 4.90 -12.79 -10.52
N ASP A 68 3.80 -12.19 -10.05
CA ASP A 68 2.82 -12.81 -9.15
C ASP A 68 1.40 -12.81 -9.76
N GLY A 69 1.30 -12.74 -11.09
CA GLY A 69 0.02 -12.66 -11.79
C GLY A 69 -0.69 -11.32 -11.58
N ASP A 70 0.07 -10.23 -11.53
CA ASP A 70 -0.40 -8.85 -11.32
C ASP A 70 -1.15 -8.63 -9.99
N ARG A 71 -0.95 -9.51 -9.02
CA ARG A 71 -1.45 -9.30 -7.65
C ARG A 71 -0.82 -8.06 -7.05
N TYR A 72 -1.59 -7.33 -6.25
CA TYR A 72 -1.11 -6.15 -5.54
C TYR A 72 -0.24 -6.57 -4.36
N TRP A 73 0.91 -5.91 -4.22
CA TRP A 73 1.85 -6.12 -3.13
C TRP A 73 2.16 -4.79 -2.45
N TYR A 74 2.51 -4.85 -1.18
CA TYR A 74 3.13 -3.76 -0.45
C TYR A 74 4.64 -3.77 -0.70
N TRP A 75 5.20 -2.59 -0.97
CA TRP A 75 6.59 -2.37 -1.26
C TRP A 75 7.14 -1.30 -0.31
N ASN A 76 8.31 -1.53 0.29
CA ASN A 76 8.97 -0.53 1.14
C ASN A 76 9.71 0.54 0.32
N GLY A 77 10.30 1.53 1.00
CA GLY A 77 11.07 2.60 0.35
C GLY A 77 12.29 2.09 -0.44
N LYS A 78 12.74 0.86 -0.16
CA LYS A 78 13.84 0.17 -0.86
C LYS A 78 13.37 -0.64 -2.07
N LYS A 79 12.09 -0.51 -2.48
CA LYS A 79 11.45 -1.29 -3.55
C LYS A 79 11.56 -2.80 -3.32
N GLN A 80 11.52 -3.22 -2.06
CA GLN A 80 11.48 -4.63 -1.70
C GLN A 80 10.02 -5.04 -1.46
N PRO A 81 9.58 -6.17 -2.02
CA PRO A 81 8.26 -6.69 -1.76
C PRO A 81 8.18 -7.15 -0.30
N ILE A 82 7.14 -6.72 0.41
CA ILE A 82 6.92 -7.02 1.82
C ILE A 82 5.98 -8.21 1.95
N ALA A 83 4.75 -8.02 1.44
CA ALA A 83 3.68 -9.01 1.43
C ALA A 83 2.60 -8.58 0.43
N GLN A 84 1.68 -9.50 0.13
CA GLN A 84 0.51 -9.21 -0.70
C GLN A 84 -0.41 -8.17 -0.04
N ALA A 85 -1.05 -7.34 -0.85
CA ALA A 85 -1.96 -6.29 -0.41
C ALA A 85 -3.41 -6.80 -0.26
N GLU A 86 -3.54 -7.99 0.33
CA GLU A 86 -4.80 -8.61 0.69
C GLU A 86 -5.05 -8.44 2.21
N PRO A 87 -6.31 -8.37 2.66
CA PRO A 87 -6.65 -8.09 4.05
C PRO A 87 -6.06 -9.10 5.05
N GLU A 88 -5.93 -10.37 4.65
CA GLU A 88 -5.34 -11.42 5.48
C GLU A 88 -3.82 -11.24 5.71
N HIS A 89 -3.13 -10.53 4.83
CA HIS A 89 -1.69 -10.30 4.88
C HIS A 89 -1.29 -8.97 5.55
N ILE A 90 -2.25 -8.07 5.81
CA ILE A 90 -2.04 -6.82 6.56
C ILE A 90 -1.31 -7.04 7.90
N PRO A 91 -1.68 -8.02 8.75
CA PRO A 91 -0.98 -8.21 10.01
C PRO A 91 0.50 -8.59 9.84
N ASP A 92 0.81 -9.45 8.87
CA ASP A 92 2.16 -9.91 8.55
C ASP A 92 3.00 -8.79 7.91
N ALA A 93 2.47 -8.13 6.87
CA ALA A 93 3.05 -6.92 6.27
C ALA A 93 3.37 -5.88 7.35
N GLY A 94 2.37 -5.70 8.21
CA GLY A 94 2.41 -5.03 9.48
C GLY A 94 3.68 -5.24 10.31
N ALA A 95 3.90 -6.49 10.69
CA ALA A 95 5.02 -6.89 11.54
C ALA A 95 6.36 -6.69 10.83
N ARG A 96 6.41 -6.98 9.51
CA ARG A 96 7.62 -6.87 8.70
C ARG A 96 8.09 -5.42 8.53
N ILE A 97 7.17 -4.49 8.29
CA ILE A 97 7.49 -3.05 8.20
C ILE A 97 8.00 -2.53 9.54
N ALA A 98 7.33 -2.89 10.64
CA ALA A 98 7.77 -2.49 11.97
C ALA A 98 9.19 -3.03 12.27
N ALA A 99 9.49 -4.27 11.87
CA ALA A 99 10.82 -4.84 12.02
C ALA A 99 11.88 -4.11 11.17
N ASP A 100 11.59 -3.79 9.91
CA ASP A 100 12.53 -3.05 9.04
C ASP A 100 12.79 -1.64 9.61
N LEU A 101 11.73 -0.94 10.03
CA LEU A 101 11.84 0.40 10.62
C LEU A 101 12.61 0.41 11.95
N HIS A 102 12.49 -0.65 12.76
CA HIS A 102 13.34 -0.83 13.95
C HIS A 102 14.79 -1.13 13.60
N ALA A 103 15.05 -1.91 12.55
CA ALA A 103 16.40 -2.22 12.10
C ALA A 103 17.13 -1.01 11.52
N GLN A 104 16.40 -0.11 10.85
CA GLN A 104 16.94 1.17 10.38
C GLN A 104 17.44 2.04 11.55
N GLN A 105 16.73 2.04 12.69
CA GLN A 105 17.02 2.91 13.84
C GLN A 105 18.27 2.53 14.62
N GLN A 106 18.80 1.34 14.35
CA GLN A 106 19.96 0.78 15.03
C GLN A 106 21.23 0.88 14.18
N SER A 107 21.15 1.51 13.00
CA SER A 107 22.22 1.57 12.02
C SER A 107 23.00 2.88 12.01
#